data_AF-A0A0Q4UGZ9-F1
#
_entry.id   AF-A0A0Q4UGZ9-F1
#
_cell.length_a   1.000
_cell.length_b   1.000
_cell.length_c   1.000
_cell.angle_alpha   90.00
_cell.angle_beta   90.00
_cell.angle_gamma   90.00
#
_symmetry.space_group_name_H-M   'P 1'
#
loop_
_entity.id
_entity.type
_entity.pdbx_description
1 polymer ?
#
loop_
_entity_poly.entity_id
_entity_poly.type
_entity_poly.pdbx_seq_one_letter_code
_entity_poly.pdbx_strand_id
1 'polypeptide(L)'
;MTPVRICVRAIDTASEITDSTLVEKVEVAIDTLEASCSTPSERVLALQRVYGTFTRRRRSKVNAPFGRFIAHHIDERQNRILARA
;
A
#
# COMPACT_ATOMS: atom_id res chain seq x y z
N MET A 1 -12.97 12.13 -1.33
CA MET A 1 -12.59 10.70 -1.46
C MET A 1 -11.41 10.47 -0.51
N THR A 2 -11.44 9.46 0.37
CA THR A 2 -10.37 9.31 1.39
C THR A 2 -9.05 8.82 0.76
N PRO A 3 -7.87 9.34 1.14
CA PRO A 3 -6.57 8.93 0.59
C PRO A 3 -6.34 7.42 0.55
N VAL A 4 -6.71 6.70 1.62
CA VAL A 4 -6.64 5.24 1.70
C VAL A 4 -7.41 4.54 0.56
N ARG A 5 -8.61 5.03 0.22
CA ARG A 5 -9.43 4.43 -0.84
C ARG A 5 -8.84 4.67 -2.23
N ILE A 6 -8.17 5.82 -2.42
CA ILE A 6 -7.48 6.15 -3.67
C ILE A 6 -6.28 5.23 -3.84
N CYS A 7 -5.45 5.10 -2.79
CA CYS A 7 -4.29 4.21 -2.78
C CYS A 7 -4.69 2.74 -3.06
N VAL A 8 -5.73 2.22 -2.38
CA VAL A 8 -6.20 0.85 -2.62
C VAL A 8 -6.69 0.66 -4.06
N ARG A 9 -7.41 1.63 -4.63
CA ARG A 9 -7.84 1.55 -6.04
C ARG A 9 -6.64 1.54 -7.00
N ALA A 10 -5.63 2.36 -6.74
CA ALA A 10 -4.42 2.39 -7.55
C ALA A 10 -3.67 1.05 -7.49
N ILE A 11 -3.54 0.45 -6.30
CA ILE A 11 -2.97 -0.89 -6.12
C ILE A 11 -3.81 -1.96 -6.85
N ASP A 12 -5.14 -1.84 -6.80
CA ASP A 12 -6.02 -2.75 -7.51
C ASP A 12 -5.82 -2.68 -9.04
N THR A 13 -5.74 -1.46 -9.60
CA THR A 13 -5.43 -1.24 -11.03
C THR A 13 -4.03 -1.73 -11.38
N ALA A 14 -3.04 -1.48 -10.50
CA ALA A 14 -1.68 -1.94 -10.73
C ALA A 14 -1.63 -3.47 -10.86
N SER A 15 -2.46 -4.23 -10.14
CA SER A 15 -2.48 -5.69 -10.23
C SER A 15 -2.81 -6.27 -11.61
N GLU A 16 -3.37 -5.45 -12.51
CA GLU A 16 -3.67 -5.84 -13.89
C GLU A 16 -2.46 -5.64 -14.82
N ILE A 17 -1.42 -4.96 -14.32
CA ILE A 17 -0.17 -4.67 -15.03
C ILE A 17 0.82 -5.80 -14.75
N THR A 18 1.39 -6.35 -15.82
CA THR A 18 2.35 -7.47 -15.75
C THR A 18 3.78 -7.05 -16.09
N ASP A 19 4.02 -5.77 -16.38
CA ASP A 19 5.34 -5.24 -16.69
C ASP A 19 6.02 -4.59 -15.48
N SER A 20 7.23 -4.10 -15.68
CA SER A 20 8.05 -3.46 -14.65
C SER A 20 7.48 -2.16 -14.08
N THR A 21 6.46 -1.55 -14.72
CA THR A 21 5.82 -0.32 -14.22
C THR A 21 4.87 -0.60 -13.05
N LEU A 22 4.57 -1.87 -12.77
CA LEU A 22 3.77 -2.29 -11.62
C LEU A 22 4.33 -1.72 -10.31
N VAL A 23 5.64 -1.90 -10.08
CA VAL A 23 6.30 -1.52 -8.83
C VAL A 23 6.24 -0.01 -8.65
N GLU A 24 6.62 0.73 -9.67
CA GLU A 24 6.60 2.20 -9.68
C GLU A 24 5.20 2.76 -9.37
N LYS A 25 4.15 2.19 -9.98
CA LYS A 25 2.78 2.64 -9.71
C LYS A 25 2.33 2.37 -8.28
N VAL A 26 2.74 1.25 -7.69
CA VAL A 26 2.45 0.93 -6.30
C VAL A 26 3.20 1.88 -5.37
N GLU A 27 4.49 2.17 -5.65
CA GLU A 27 5.29 3.11 -4.88
C GLU A 27 4.70 4.52 -4.92
N VAL A 28 4.37 5.04 -6.10
CA VAL A 28 3.75 6.37 -6.26
C VAL A 28 2.42 6.46 -5.49
N ALA A 29 1.61 5.40 -5.51
CA ALA A 29 0.35 5.36 -4.76
C ALA A 29 0.57 5.40 -3.25
N ILE A 30 1.61 4.73 -2.75
CA ILE A 30 1.99 4.74 -1.33
C ILE A 30 2.59 6.09 -0.93
N ASP A 31 3.48 6.65 -1.74
CA ASP A 31 4.10 7.96 -1.48
C ASP A 31 3.04 9.07 -1.42
N THR A 32 2.05 9.03 -2.33
CA THR A 32 0.93 9.97 -2.32
C THR A 32 0.08 9.84 -1.05
N LEU A 33 -0.10 8.62 -0.53
CA LEU A 33 -0.79 8.39 0.73
C LEU A 33 0.01 8.94 1.91
N GLU A 34 1.31 8.63 1.99
CA GLU A 34 2.18 9.08 3.07
C GLU A 34 2.32 10.61 3.11
N ALA A 35 2.36 11.26 1.94
CA ALA A 35 2.37 12.71 1.80
C ALA A 35 1.07 13.38 2.31
N SER A 36 -0.05 12.64 2.35
CA SER A 36 -1.30 13.14 2.93
C SER A 36 -1.36 13.06 4.46
N CYS A 37 -0.35 12.47 5.10
CA CYS A 37 -0.26 12.30 6.55
C CYS A 37 0.78 13.26 7.14
N SER A 38 0.44 13.90 8.25
CA SER A 38 1.28 14.90 8.91
C SER A 38 2.29 14.29 9.87
N THR A 39 1.98 13.13 10.47
CA THR A 39 2.85 12.47 11.46
C THR A 39 3.31 11.07 11.03
N PRO A 40 4.45 10.57 11.54
CA PRO A 40 4.87 9.18 11.35
C PRO A 40 3.80 8.16 11.77
N SER A 41 3.15 8.39 12.91
CA SER A 41 2.07 7.53 13.41
C SER A 41 0.87 7.49 12.46
N GLU A 42 0.48 8.64 11.90
CA GLU A 42 -0.58 8.69 10.89
C GLU A 42 -0.22 7.92 9.62
N ARG A 43 1.05 8.01 9.16
CA ARG A 43 1.53 7.25 8.00
C ARG A 43 1.43 5.75 8.25
N VAL A 44 1.89 5.27 9.42
CA VAL A 44 1.79 3.85 9.80
C VAL A 44 0.33 3.40 9.82
N LEU A 45 -0.57 4.17 10.47
CA LEU A 45 -2.00 3.86 10.52
C LEU A 45 -2.65 3.87 9.13
N ALA A 46 -2.25 4.79 8.25
CA ALA A 46 -2.73 4.86 6.89
C ALA A 46 -2.32 3.62 6.08
N LEU A 47 -1.06 3.19 6.20
CA LEU A 47 -0.53 1.97 5.60
C LEU A 47 -1.26 0.71 6.12
N GLN A 48 -1.49 0.60 7.42
CA GLN A 48 -2.27 -0.49 8.02
C GLN A 48 -3.70 -0.54 7.45
N ARG A 49 -4.35 0.63 7.30
CA ARG A 49 -5.69 0.73 6.72
C ARG A 49 -5.72 0.32 5.25
N VAL A 50 -4.69 0.67 4.47
CA VAL A 50 -4.56 0.21 3.07
C VAL A 50 -4.46 -1.31 3.03
N TYR A 51 -3.55 -1.91 3.81
CA TYR A 51 -3.39 -3.36 3.85
C TYR A 51 -4.66 -4.08 4.28
N GLY A 52 -5.31 -3.62 5.36
CA GLY A 52 -6.58 -4.17 5.84
C GLY A 52 -7.71 -4.06 4.81
N THR A 53 -7.79 -2.94 4.08
CA THR A 53 -8.80 -2.76 3.03
C THR A 53 -8.52 -3.63 1.81
N PHE A 54 -7.25 -3.70 1.39
CA PHE A 54 -6.80 -4.54 0.28
C PHE A 54 -7.06 -6.03 0.55
N THR A 55 -6.63 -6.52 1.71
CA THR A 55 -6.85 -7.92 2.12
C THR A 55 -8.33 -8.27 2.24
N ARG A 56 -9.16 -7.36 2.78
CA ARG A 56 -10.61 -7.55 2.83
C ARG A 56 -11.24 -7.67 1.44
N ARG A 57 -10.82 -6.85 0.47
CA ARG A 57 -11.32 -6.89 -0.92
C ARG A 57 -10.82 -8.12 -1.69
N ARG A 58 -9.58 -8.53 -1.41
CA ARG A 58 -8.89 -9.61 -2.13
C ARG A 58 -8.73 -10.86 -1.28
N ARG A 59 -9.67 -11.16 -0.37
CA ARG A 59 -9.54 -12.25 0.61
C ARG A 59 -9.14 -13.59 -0.01
N SER A 60 -9.62 -13.90 -1.23
CA SER A 60 -9.26 -15.11 -1.99
C SER A 60 -7.91 -15.05 -2.72
N LYS A 61 -7.33 -13.85 -2.89
CA LYS A 61 -6.08 -13.57 -3.63
C LYS A 61 -4.95 -13.05 -2.73
N VAL A 62 -5.14 -12.93 -1.41
CA VAL A 62 -4.09 -12.45 -0.48
C VAL A 62 -2.85 -13.34 -0.53
N ASN A 63 -3.03 -14.65 -0.70
CA ASN A 63 -1.92 -15.60 -0.79
C ASN A 63 -1.26 -15.66 -2.18
N ALA A 64 -1.76 -14.89 -3.16
CA ALA A 64 -1.16 -14.82 -4.48
C ALA A 64 0.16 -14.02 -4.45
N PRO A 65 1.06 -14.20 -5.43
CA PRO A 65 2.34 -13.48 -5.50
C PRO A 65 2.19 -11.97 -5.32
N PHE A 66 1.17 -11.39 -5.97
CA PHE A 66 0.86 -9.97 -5.84
C PHE A 66 0.46 -9.56 -4.41
N GLY A 67 -0.34 -10.39 -3.71
CA GLY A 67 -0.73 -10.10 -2.32
C GLY A 67 0.47 -10.12 -1.36
N ARG A 68 1.41 -11.06 -1.56
CA ARG A 68 2.67 -11.10 -0.81
C ARG A 68 3.57 -9.91 -1.11
N PHE A 69 3.66 -9.51 -2.38
CA PHE A 69 4.38 -8.31 -2.80
C PHE A 69 3.87 -7.05 -2.10
N ILE A 70 2.54 -6.84 -2.06
CA ILE A 70 1.95 -5.69 -1.36
C ILE A 70 2.18 -5.77 0.15
N ALA A 71 2.07 -6.95 0.76
CA ALA A 71 2.34 -7.14 2.18
C ALA A 71 3.80 -6.76 2.52
N HIS A 72 4.75 -7.25 1.73
CA HIS A 72 6.18 -6.96 1.90
C HIS A 72 6.48 -5.47 1.78
N HIS A 73 6.00 -4.80 0.73
CA HIS A 73 6.24 -3.36 0.55
C HIS A 73 5.66 -2.51 1.67
N ILE A 74 4.47 -2.85 2.16
CA ILE A 74 3.86 -2.12 3.28
C ILE A 74 4.67 -2.33 4.56
N ASP A 75 5.11 -3.55 4.83
CA ASP A 75 5.94 -3.87 5.99
C ASP A 75 7.28 -3.13 5.96
N GLU A 76 7.99 -3.13 4.82
CA GLU A 76 9.23 -2.37 4.65
C GLU A 76 9.03 -0.87 4.89
N ARG A 77 7.95 -0.29 4.37
CA ARG A 77 7.61 1.13 4.57
C ARG A 77 7.32 1.44 6.04
N GLN A 78 6.56 0.58 6.71
CA GLN A 78 6.29 0.73 8.15
C GLN A 78 7.58 0.65 8.98
N ASN A 79 8.43 -0.34 8.72
CA ASN A 79 9.71 -0.50 9.39
C ASN A 79 10.61 0.73 9.17
N ARG A 80 10.64 1.28 7.96
CA ARG A 80 11.40 2.50 7.65
C ARG A 80 10.88 3.73 8.39
N ILE A 81 9.56 3.86 8.55
CA ILE A 81 8.96 4.98 9.30
C ILE A 81 9.28 4.83 10.79
N LEU A 82 9.13 3.63 11.35
CA LEU A 82 9.40 3.34 12.76
C LEU A 82 10.88 3.48 13.12
N ALA A 83 11.80 3.12 12.22
CA ALA A 83 13.23 3.31 12.44
C ALA A 83 13.68 4.79 12.41
N ARG A 84 12.82 5.70 11.95
CA ARG A 84 13.11 7.14 11.80
C ARG A 84 12.28 8.03 12.74
N ALA A 85 11.37 7.44 13.52
CA ALA A 85 10.51 8.13 14.48
C ALA A 85 11.16 8.14 15.87
#